data_AF-A0A183CZZ1-F1
#
_entry.id   AF-A0A183CZZ1-F1
#
_cell.length_a   1.000
_cell.length_b   1.000
_cell.length_c   1.000
_cell.angle_alpha   90.00
_cell.angle_beta   90.00
_cell.angle_gamma   90.00
#
_symmetry.space_group_name_H-M   'P 1'
#
loop_
_entity.id
_entity.type
_entity.pdbx_description
1 polymer ?
#
loop_
_entity_poly.entity_id
_entity_poly.type
_entity_poly.pdbx_seq_one_letter_code
_entity_poly.pdbx_strand_id
1 'polypeptide(L)'
;LIRVRGALMWSLSRILESPEVPKVFIGSFCVAADKDIKGEIHEIFTEEYVDFFDELKLLPSATNVRKLNDVIKRARKLKTHAMIMESLLRQMWWKSRGELKRVVNAPNLTRMWEEYKYRLRIADSDLPDIQWAVFW
;
A
#
# COMPACT_ATOMS: atom_id res chain seq x y z
N LEU A 1 23.46 21.95 0.11
CA LEU A 1 22.55 20.96 -0.52
C LEU A 1 22.72 19.55 0.06
N ILE A 2 23.92 18.96 0.05
CA ILE A 2 24.19 17.57 0.47
C ILE A 2 23.73 17.26 1.91
N ARG A 3 24.06 18.12 2.89
CA ARG A 3 23.66 17.93 4.30
C ARG A 3 22.14 17.90 4.49
N VAL A 4 21.41 18.72 3.72
CA VAL A 4 19.94 18.78 3.77
C VAL A 4 19.33 17.51 3.17
N ARG A 5 19.85 17.04 2.02
CA ARG A 5 19.46 15.75 1.43
C ARG A 5 19.66 14.60 2.42
N GLY A 6 20.81 14.56 3.11
CA GLY A 6 21.09 13.56 4.13
C GLY A 6 20.12 13.59 5.31
N ALA A 7 19.84 14.77 5.86
CA ALA A 7 18.88 14.93 6.96
C ALA A 7 17.45 14.50 6.55
N LEU A 8 17.03 14.88 5.33
CA LEU A 8 15.74 14.46 4.77
C LEU A 8 15.67 12.95 4.62
N MET A 9 16.66 12.32 3.99
CA MET A 9 16.69 10.86 3.80
C MET A 9 16.69 10.10 5.14
N TRP A 10 17.42 10.60 6.13
CA TRP A 10 17.40 10.03 7.48
C TRP A 10 16.01 10.11 8.13
N SER A 11 15.31 11.23 7.97
CA SER A 11 13.94 11.37 8.47
C SER A 11 12.95 10.47 7.71
N LEU A 12 13.08 10.34 6.38
CA LEU A 12 12.23 9.50 5.54
C LEU A 12 12.40 8.01 5.89
N SER A 13 13.62 7.55 6.15
CA SER A 13 13.89 6.16 6.53
C SER A 13 13.18 5.73 7.82
N ARG A 14 12.80 6.67 8.69
CA ARG A 14 12.06 6.38 9.92
C ARG A 14 10.55 6.33 9.73
N ILE A 15 10.05 6.88 8.62
CA ILE A 15 8.61 7.03 8.33
C ILE A 15 8.17 6.00 7.29
N LEU A 16 9.01 5.75 6.28
CA LEU A 16 8.70 4.79 5.24
C LEU A 16 8.92 3.37 5.75
N GLU A 17 7.87 2.57 5.67
CA GLU A 17 7.89 1.14 6.02
C GLU A 17 8.47 0.27 4.88
N SER A 18 8.81 0.88 3.74
CA SER A 18 9.41 0.18 2.60
C SER A 18 10.93 0.06 2.77
N PRO A 19 11.53 -1.11 2.53
CA PRO A 19 12.99 -1.27 2.50
C PRO A 19 13.63 -0.59 1.28
N GLU A 20 12.84 -0.16 0.30
CA GLU A 20 13.32 0.51 -0.90
C GLU A 20 13.59 2.00 -0.66
N VAL A 21 14.76 2.46 -1.07
CA VAL A 21 15.16 3.87 -0.91
C VAL A 21 14.34 4.74 -1.87
N PRO A 22 13.58 5.73 -1.37
CA PRO A 22 12.81 6.61 -2.24
C PRO A 22 13.74 7.47 -3.09
N LYS A 23 13.40 7.63 -4.37
CA LYS A 23 14.08 8.59 -5.25
C LYS A 23 13.64 10.01 -4.88
N VAL A 24 14.61 10.88 -4.60
CA VAL A 24 14.36 12.28 -4.21
C VAL A 24 15.01 13.20 -5.23
N PHE A 25 14.16 13.93 -5.94
CA PHE A 25 14.54 14.99 -6.87
C PHE A 25 14.68 16.32 -6.14
N ILE A 26 15.77 17.03 -6.38
CA ILE A 26 16.05 18.32 -5.72
C ILE A 26 16.14 19.41 -6.79
N GLY A 27 15.29 20.43 -6.68
CA GLY A 27 15.28 21.55 -7.61
C GLY A 27 14.40 22.69 -7.11
N SER A 28 14.49 23.84 -7.80
CA SER A 28 13.70 25.04 -7.52
C SER A 28 12.59 25.22 -8.54
N PHE A 29 11.41 24.65 -8.31
CA PHE A 29 10.32 24.52 -9.30
C PHE A 29 9.57 25.83 -9.62
N CYS A 30 10.08 26.97 -9.13
CA CYS A 30 9.47 28.29 -9.28
C CYS A 30 10.19 29.11 -10.35
N VAL A 31 9.43 29.59 -11.34
CA VAL A 31 9.91 30.41 -12.48
C VAL A 31 10.69 31.67 -12.02
N ALA A 32 10.37 32.23 -10.86
CA ALA A 32 11.04 33.42 -10.33
C ALA A 32 12.41 33.15 -9.69
N ALA A 33 12.66 31.92 -9.21
CA ALA A 33 13.87 31.57 -8.46
C ALA A 33 15.03 31.11 -9.36
N ASP A 34 14.76 30.88 -10.64
CA ASP A 34 15.75 30.39 -11.61
C ASP A 34 16.80 31.46 -11.97
N LYS A 35 16.47 32.75 -11.79
CA LYS A 35 17.35 33.88 -12.13
C LYS A 35 18.51 34.08 -11.15
N ASP A 36 18.37 33.58 -9.93
CA ASP A 36 19.33 33.78 -8.83
C ASP A 36 20.26 32.57 -8.61
N ILE A 37 19.99 31.43 -9.26
CA ILE A 37 20.79 30.20 -9.13
C ILE A 37 21.79 30.17 -10.29
N LYS A 38 23.06 30.45 -10.00
CA LYS A 38 24.14 30.46 -11.00
C LYS A 38 25.26 29.48 -10.62
N GLY A 39 25.94 28.93 -11.62
CA GLY A 39 27.07 28.02 -11.45
C GLY A 39 26.68 26.54 -11.39
N GLU A 40 27.55 25.70 -10.84
CA GLU A 40 27.45 24.22 -10.79
C GLU A 40 26.13 23.71 -10.17
N ILE A 41 25.52 24.47 -9.26
CA ILE A 41 24.22 24.11 -8.65
C ILE A 41 23.08 24.16 -9.68
N HIS A 42 23.14 25.08 -10.64
CA HIS A 42 22.12 25.20 -11.69
C HIS A 42 22.16 23.99 -12.63
N GLU A 43 23.36 23.50 -12.95
CA GLU A 43 23.57 22.31 -13.78
C GLU A 43 23.01 21.07 -13.08
N ILE A 44 23.34 20.86 -11.80
CA ILE A 44 22.80 19.75 -10.99
C ILE A 44 21.26 19.79 -10.94
N PHE A 45 20.65 20.97 -10.76
CA PHE A 45 19.20 21.09 -10.77
C PHE A 45 18.61 20.80 -12.15
N THR A 46 19.26 21.24 -13.22
CA THR A 46 18.80 20.97 -14.59
C THR A 46 18.83 19.49 -14.91
N GLU A 47 19.86 18.76 -14.50
CA GLU A 47 19.93 17.31 -14.63
C GLU A 47 18.81 16.62 -13.84
N GLU A 48 18.62 16.99 -12.56
CA GLU A 48 17.54 16.46 -11.71
C GLU A 48 16.15 16.78 -12.28
N TYR A 49 15.99 17.91 -12.99
CA TYR A 49 14.77 18.24 -13.72
C TYR A 49 14.51 17.31 -14.89
N VAL A 50 15.51 17.10 -15.74
CA VAL A 50 15.38 16.23 -16.92
C VAL A 50 14.99 14.82 -16.46
N ASP A 51 15.70 14.29 -15.47
CA ASP A 51 15.40 12.97 -14.90
C ASP A 51 13.99 12.89 -14.31
N PHE A 52 13.55 13.95 -13.62
CA PHE A 52 12.19 14.02 -13.06
C PHE A 52 11.12 13.98 -14.15
N PHE A 53 11.29 14.79 -15.21
CA PHE A 53 10.32 14.86 -16.30
C PHE A 53 10.29 13.57 -17.14
N ASP A 54 11.43 12.92 -17.32
CA ASP A 54 11.47 11.64 -18.03
C ASP A 54 10.76 10.54 -17.23
N GLU A 55 10.91 10.52 -15.91
CA GLU A 55 10.12 9.62 -15.06
C GLU A 55 8.62 9.96 -15.09
N LEU A 56 8.28 11.25 -15.09
CA LEU A 56 6.89 11.71 -15.21
C LEU A 56 6.24 11.26 -16.52
N LYS A 57 6.99 11.28 -17.64
CA LYS A 57 6.52 10.78 -18.94
C LYS A 57 6.28 9.28 -18.94
N LEU A 58 7.01 8.52 -18.13
CA LEU A 58 6.85 7.06 -18.02
C LEU A 58 5.67 6.65 -17.13
N LEU A 59 5.23 7.51 -16.21
CA LEU A 59 4.12 7.22 -15.28
C LEU A 59 2.87 6.61 -15.95
N PRO A 60 2.34 7.13 -17.08
CA PRO A 60 1.16 6.57 -17.72
C PRO A 60 1.31 5.09 -18.07
N SER A 61 2.47 4.66 -18.56
CA SER A 61 2.75 3.25 -18.89
C SER A 61 2.79 2.37 -17.65
N ALA A 62 3.42 2.85 -16.57
CA ALA A 62 3.48 2.14 -15.29
C ALA A 62 2.11 2.05 -14.59
N THR A 63 1.18 2.97 -14.88
CA THR A 63 -0.16 2.96 -14.26
C THR A 63 -0.98 1.72 -14.61
N ASN A 64 -0.79 1.13 -15.80
CA ASN A 64 -1.57 -0.04 -16.20
C ASN A 64 -1.20 -1.27 -15.35
N VAL A 65 0.10 -1.48 -15.11
CA VAL A 65 0.60 -2.55 -14.24
C VAL A 65 0.15 -2.30 -12.80
N ARG A 66 0.21 -1.05 -12.33
CA ARG A 66 -0.27 -0.69 -11.00
C ARG A 66 -1.76 -0.97 -10.82
N LYS A 67 -2.60 -0.54 -11.78
CA LYS A 67 -4.05 -0.81 -11.78
C LYS A 67 -4.34 -2.30 -11.78
N LEU A 68 -3.62 -3.09 -12.58
CA LEU A 68 -3.76 -4.55 -12.59
C LEU A 68 -3.41 -5.15 -11.21
N ASN A 69 -2.30 -4.72 -10.62
CA ASN A 69 -1.89 -5.16 -9.29
C ASN A 69 -2.92 -4.79 -8.22
N ASP A 70 -3.51 -3.61 -8.30
CA ASP A 70 -4.57 -3.17 -7.37
C ASP A 70 -5.84 -4.02 -7.54
N VAL A 71 -6.23 -4.36 -8.77
CA VAL A 71 -7.33 -5.29 -9.05
C VAL A 71 -7.04 -6.69 -8.49
N ILE A 72 -5.82 -7.21 -8.67
CA ILE A 72 -5.42 -8.51 -8.13
C ILE A 72 -5.50 -8.50 -6.60
N LYS A 73 -4.96 -7.47 -5.94
CA LYS A 73 -5.03 -7.30 -4.49
C LYS A 73 -6.49 -7.25 -4.01
N ARG A 74 -7.35 -6.51 -4.71
CA ARG A 74 -8.78 -6.41 -4.39
C ARG A 74 -9.52 -7.73 -4.59
N ALA A 75 -9.24 -8.47 -5.67
CA ALA A 75 -9.84 -9.77 -5.94
C ALA A 75 -9.46 -10.80 -4.87
N ARG A 76 -8.22 -10.79 -4.40
CA ARG A 76 -7.77 -11.62 -3.27
C ARG A 76 -8.56 -11.28 -2.00
N LYS A 77 -8.67 -10.00 -1.64
CA LYS A 77 -9.47 -9.56 -0.48
C LYS A 77 -10.94 -9.97 -0.58
N LEU A 78 -11.54 -9.88 -1.78
CA LEU A 78 -12.92 -10.29 -2.02
C LEU A 78 -13.11 -11.81 -1.87
N LYS A 79 -12.25 -12.62 -2.50
CA LYS A 79 -12.29 -14.09 -2.40
C LYS A 79 -12.28 -14.53 -0.93
N THR A 80 -11.36 -13.93 -0.18
CA THR A 80 -11.21 -14.12 1.24
C THR A 80 -12.48 -13.76 2.02
N HIS A 81 -13.06 -12.59 1.76
CA HIS A 81 -14.31 -12.18 2.41
C HIS A 81 -15.49 -13.12 2.08
N ALA A 82 -15.62 -13.53 0.82
CA ALA A 82 -16.66 -14.43 0.36
C ALA A 82 -16.59 -15.80 1.04
N MET A 83 -15.39 -16.33 1.28
CA MET A 83 -15.17 -17.62 1.96
C MET A 83 -15.54 -17.57 3.44
N ILE A 84 -15.20 -16.48 4.13
CA ILE A 84 -15.65 -16.26 5.51
C ILE A 84 -17.18 -16.20 5.55
N MET A 85 -17.79 -15.45 4.62
CA MET A 85 -19.25 -15.36 4.54
C MET A 85 -19.92 -16.68 4.23
N GLU A 86 -19.41 -17.48 3.30
CA GLU A 86 -19.93 -18.83 3.02
C GLU A 86 -19.93 -19.69 4.29
N SER A 87 -18.81 -19.66 5.02
CA SER A 87 -18.63 -20.45 6.23
C SER A 87 -19.54 -19.97 7.37
N LEU A 88 -19.77 -18.66 7.49
CA LEU A 88 -20.72 -18.08 8.44
C LEU A 88 -22.16 -18.45 8.09
N LEU A 89 -22.54 -18.34 6.82
CA LEU A 89 -23.88 -18.68 6.34
C LEU A 89 -24.19 -20.14 6.70
N ARG A 90 -23.29 -21.09 6.41
CA ARG A 90 -23.46 -22.51 6.78
C ARG A 90 -23.71 -22.71 8.28
N GLN A 91 -23.08 -21.92 9.15
CA GLN A 91 -23.30 -22.00 10.61
C GLN A 91 -24.59 -21.31 11.07
N MET A 92 -25.15 -20.42 10.25
CA MET A 92 -26.24 -19.51 10.61
C MET A 92 -27.60 -19.88 10.01
N TRP A 93 -27.66 -20.81 9.05
CA TRP A 93 -28.89 -21.11 8.30
C TRP A 93 -30.13 -21.30 9.19
N TRP A 94 -29.99 -21.85 10.40
CA TRP A 94 -31.11 -22.13 11.30
C TRP A 94 -31.01 -21.38 12.66
N LYS A 95 -30.20 -20.31 12.75
CA LYS A 95 -29.93 -19.59 14.01
C LYS A 95 -30.74 -18.31 14.15
N SER A 96 -31.19 -18.04 15.38
CA SER A 96 -31.87 -16.78 15.72
C SER A 96 -30.88 -15.61 15.78
N ARG A 97 -31.38 -14.36 15.70
CA ARG A 97 -30.55 -13.14 15.73
C ARG A 97 -29.64 -13.04 16.97
N GLY A 98 -30.08 -13.56 18.11
CA GLY A 98 -29.27 -13.59 19.34
C GLY A 98 -28.11 -14.58 19.27
N GLU A 99 -28.32 -15.72 18.59
CA GLU A 99 -27.28 -16.73 18.38
C GLU A 99 -26.28 -16.32 17.30
N LEU A 100 -26.71 -15.54 16.28
CA LEU A 100 -25.80 -14.95 15.31
C LEU A 100 -24.70 -14.11 15.98
N LYS A 101 -25.05 -13.26 16.96
CA LYS A 101 -24.05 -12.45 17.68
C LYS A 101 -23.02 -13.30 18.44
N ARG A 102 -23.40 -14.51 18.85
CA ARG A 102 -22.47 -15.47 19.48
C ARG A 102 -21.56 -16.16 18.46
N VAL A 103 -22.00 -16.29 17.22
CA VAL A 103 -21.24 -16.93 16.13
C VAL A 103 -20.32 -15.92 15.43
N VAL A 104 -20.81 -14.71 15.15
CA VAL A 104 -20.03 -13.67 14.49
C VAL A 104 -19.29 -12.84 15.55
N ASN A 105 -18.25 -13.43 16.13
CA ASN A 105 -17.36 -12.76 17.07
C ASN A 105 -15.90 -12.82 16.57
N ALA A 106 -15.06 -11.90 17.01
CA ALA A 106 -13.65 -11.83 16.61
C ALA A 106 -12.90 -13.17 16.75
N PRO A 107 -12.99 -13.93 17.87
CA PRO A 107 -12.24 -15.18 18.01
C PRO A 107 -12.71 -16.28 17.05
N ASN A 108 -14.01 -16.40 16.78
CA ASN A 108 -14.51 -17.38 15.81
C ASN A 108 -14.10 -17.01 14.39
N LEU A 109 -14.13 -15.72 14.05
CA LEU A 109 -13.66 -15.23 12.75
C LEU A 109 -12.15 -15.46 12.55
N THR A 110 -11.32 -15.22 13.59
CA THR A 110 -9.89 -15.55 13.56
C THR A 110 -9.64 -17.06 13.44
N ARG A 111 -10.45 -17.91 14.09
CA ARG A 111 -10.33 -19.36 13.91
C ARG A 111 -10.64 -19.79 12.47
N MET A 112 -11.73 -19.27 11.90
CA MET A 112 -12.12 -19.54 10.52
C MET A 112 -11.07 -19.03 9.53
N TRP A 113 -10.41 -17.92 9.87
CA TRP A 113 -9.27 -17.37 9.13
C TRP A 113 -8.09 -18.35 9.06
N GLU A 114 -7.64 -18.85 10.21
CA GLU A 114 -6.52 -19.80 10.30
C GLU A 114 -6.83 -21.11 9.57
N GLU A 115 -8.05 -21.63 9.71
CA GLU A 115 -8.51 -22.81 8.96
C GLU A 115 -8.50 -22.59 7.45
N TYR A 116 -8.85 -21.38 6.99
CA TYR A 116 -8.78 -21.02 5.57
C TYR A 116 -7.34 -20.89 5.07
N LYS A 117 -6.48 -20.22 5.85
CA LYS A 117 -5.05 -20.07 5.57
C LYS A 117 -4.39 -21.44 5.36
N TYR A 118 -4.65 -22.40 6.26
CA TYR A 118 -4.12 -23.75 6.14
C TYR A 118 -4.64 -24.49 4.90
N ARG A 119 -5.95 -24.42 4.63
CA ARG A 119 -6.57 -25.12 3.48
C ARG A 119 -6.02 -24.64 2.13
N LEU A 120 -5.73 -23.35 1.98
CA LEU A 120 -5.27 -22.79 0.71
C LEU A 120 -3.75 -22.62 0.60
N ARG A 121 -2.99 -22.94 1.65
CA ARG A 121 -1.52 -22.82 1.67
C ARG A 121 -1.04 -21.42 1.25
N ILE A 122 -1.73 -20.39 1.76
CA ILE A 122 -1.38 -18.99 1.47
C ILE A 122 -0.32 -18.53 2.47
N ALA A 123 0.71 -17.85 1.98
CA ALA A 123 1.76 -17.26 2.83
C ALA A 123 1.22 -16.06 3.60
N ASP A 124 1.76 -15.80 4.80
CA ASP A 124 1.34 -14.68 5.65
C ASP A 124 1.48 -13.31 4.97
N SER A 125 2.44 -13.15 4.08
CA SER A 125 2.64 -11.92 3.30
C SER A 125 1.54 -11.64 2.27
N ASP A 126 0.83 -12.68 1.82
CA ASP A 126 -0.26 -12.56 0.84
C ASP A 126 -1.64 -12.36 1.50
N LEU A 127 -1.68 -12.43 2.82
CA LEU A 127 -2.90 -12.28 3.60
C LEU A 127 -3.23 -10.79 3.79
N PRO A 128 -4.48 -10.36 3.53
CA PRO A 128 -4.90 -9.01 3.88
C PRO A 128 -4.87 -8.84 5.40
N ASP A 129 -4.41 -7.67 5.86
CA ASP A 129 -4.46 -7.32 7.28
C ASP A 129 -5.93 -7.27 7.75
N ILE A 130 -6.26 -8.04 8.79
CA ILE A 130 -7.63 -8.18 9.26
C ILE A 130 -7.81 -7.41 10.55
N GLN A 131 -8.32 -6.20 10.42
CA GLN A 131 -8.88 -5.46 11.54
C GLN A 131 -10.37 -5.82 11.67
N TRP A 132 -10.69 -6.75 12.56
CA TRP A 132 -12.07 -7.12 12.88
C TRP A 132 -12.91 -5.95 13.44
N ALA A 133 -12.24 -4.85 13.82
CA ALA A 133 -12.85 -3.64 14.39
C ALA A 133 -13.66 -2.81 13.38
N VAL A 134 -13.48 -3.01 12.06
CA VAL A 134 -14.11 -2.16 11.02
C VAL A 134 -15.44 -2.73 10.50
N PHE A 135 -15.79 -3.96 10.88
CA PHE A 135 -16.99 -4.65 10.39
C PHE A 135 -18.22 -4.55 11.31
N TRP A 136 -18.17 -3.70 12.35
CA TRP A 136 -19.25 -3.51 13.32
C TRP A 136 -19.50 -2.04 13.65
#